data_AF-A0A2D0IB75-F1
#
_entry.id   AF-A0A2D0IB75-F1
#
_cell.length_a   1.000
_cell.length_b   1.000
_cell.length_c   1.000
_cell.angle_alpha   90.00
_cell.angle_beta   90.00
_cell.angle_gamma   90.00
#
_symmetry.space_group_name_H-M   'P 1'
#
loop_
_entity.id
_entity.type
_entity.pdbx_description
1 polymer ?
#
loop_
_entity_poly.entity_id
_entity_poly.type
_entity_poly.pdbx_seq_one_letter_code
_entity_poly.pdbx_strand_id
1 'polypeptide(L)'
;MKNFDLLSLTIVAAAVLAGCSSVPNNNARLEQARSDYRTVQADPRAQNQAGAEMQLASDAMGKANAAWGRDEDVAQVDHLAYLASQRVAIVRETMDMKTSEAMVASAGAERNKVQLAARTQEVDTARSESAEAQRLAQMTLERNRQLEARLGELNAQATPRGMVITLGDVLFDVNRAELKPSGLRMVDQLAAVLKEFPQRNALVEGFTDSTGSDAYNHTLSGQRADAVRMALARQGIGMERVTARGYGETSPVGSNDTAAGRQMNRRVEVVLSDDSGRLIAR
;
A
#
# COMPACT_ATOMS: atom_id res chain seq x y z
N MET A 1 -9.59 91.83 64.78
CA MET A 1 -9.83 93.28 64.97
C MET A 1 -8.93 94.04 64.01
N LYS A 2 -9.53 94.85 63.12
CA LYS A 2 -9.04 96.08 62.44
C LYS A 2 -7.65 96.04 61.76
N ASN A 3 -7.35 96.69 60.64
CA ASN A 3 -7.98 97.49 59.59
C ASN A 3 -6.85 97.66 58.55
N PHE A 4 -7.12 97.47 57.26
CA PHE A 4 -7.02 98.44 56.14
C PHE A 4 -5.68 99.16 55.86
N ASP A 5 -5.47 99.39 54.56
CA ASP A 5 -4.52 100.28 53.86
C ASP A 5 -3.26 99.57 53.28
N LEU A 6 -2.83 99.74 52.02
CA LEU A 6 -3.09 100.79 51.04
C LEU A 6 -2.70 100.31 49.61
N LEU A 7 -3.42 100.86 48.62
CA LEU A 7 -3.14 100.96 47.19
C LEU A 7 -1.69 100.75 46.70
N SER A 8 -1.51 100.00 45.60
CA SER A 8 -0.52 100.30 44.53
C SER A 8 -0.87 99.55 43.25
N LEU A 9 -1.34 100.33 42.27
CA LEU A 9 -1.77 99.94 40.93
C LEU A 9 -0.53 99.89 40.02
N THR A 10 -0.16 98.72 39.50
CA THR A 10 0.85 98.60 38.42
C THR A 10 0.25 97.86 37.24
N ILE A 11 -0.17 98.65 36.25
CA ILE A 11 -0.58 98.19 34.92
C ILE A 11 0.68 97.70 34.21
N VAL A 12 0.81 96.39 34.01
CA VAL A 12 1.82 95.81 33.11
C VAL A 12 1.22 95.75 31.71
N ALA A 13 1.78 96.56 30.80
CA ALA A 13 1.42 96.60 29.41
C ALA A 13 1.74 95.27 28.71
N ALA A 14 0.73 94.63 28.12
CA ALA A 14 0.88 93.47 27.26
C ALA A 14 1.38 93.90 25.88
N ALA A 15 2.66 93.66 25.59
CA ALA A 15 3.22 93.78 24.24
C ALA A 15 2.80 92.55 23.41
N VAL A 16 1.83 92.73 22.51
CA VAL A 16 1.48 91.73 21.49
C VAL A 16 2.61 91.73 20.46
N LEU A 17 3.54 90.78 20.60
CA LEU A 17 4.44 90.41 19.52
C LEU A 17 3.61 89.67 18.46
N ALA A 18 3.14 90.41 17.45
CA ALA A 18 2.71 89.83 16.19
C ALA A 18 3.96 89.28 15.47
N GLY A 19 4.39 88.08 15.86
CA GLY A 19 5.33 87.31 15.07
C GLY A 19 4.62 86.87 13.79
N CYS A 20 5.08 87.34 12.65
CA CYS A 20 4.70 86.80 11.36
C CYS A 20 5.11 85.33 11.30
N SER A 21 4.24 84.39 11.68
CA SER A 21 4.40 83.00 11.29
C SER A 21 4.03 82.92 9.82
N SER A 22 5.03 82.99 8.93
CA SER A 22 4.83 82.58 7.54
C SER A 22 4.36 81.13 7.58
N VAL A 23 3.10 80.90 7.19
CA VAL A 23 2.62 79.55 6.89
C VAL A 23 3.52 79.05 5.76
N PRO A 24 4.24 77.93 5.93
CA PRO A 24 5.05 77.40 4.85
C PRO A 24 4.16 77.24 3.63
N ASN A 25 4.53 77.85 2.50
CA ASN A 25 3.94 77.48 1.22
C ASN A 25 4.15 75.97 1.12
N ASN A 26 3.09 75.17 1.08
CA ASN A 26 3.19 73.73 1.20
C ASN A 26 2.49 73.09 0.00
N ASN A 27 3.25 72.29 -0.76
CA ASN A 27 2.68 71.50 -1.84
C ASN A 27 2.13 70.18 -1.27
N ALA A 28 0.79 70.07 -1.22
CA ALA A 28 0.10 68.91 -0.66
C ALA A 28 0.45 67.59 -1.36
N ARG A 29 0.65 67.59 -2.68
CA ARG A 29 1.01 66.37 -3.44
C ARG A 29 2.43 65.92 -3.14
N LEU A 30 3.36 66.86 -3.02
CA LEU A 30 4.74 66.56 -2.66
C LEU A 30 4.83 66.02 -1.23
N GLU A 31 4.08 66.56 -0.28
CA GLU A 31 4.10 66.06 1.10
C GLU A 31 3.46 64.67 1.21
N GLN A 32 2.40 64.41 0.45
CA GLN A 32 1.84 63.05 0.33
C GLN A 32 2.88 62.07 -0.22
N ALA A 33 3.56 62.41 -1.32
CA ALA A 33 4.61 61.59 -1.92
C ALA A 33 5.77 61.32 -0.93
N ARG A 34 6.17 62.33 -0.15
CA ARG A 34 7.19 62.18 0.92
C ARG A 34 6.73 61.21 2.00
N SER A 35 5.49 61.34 2.47
CA SER A 35 4.92 60.46 3.48
C SER A 35 4.87 59.01 2.99
N ASP A 36 4.39 58.80 1.76
CA ASP A 36 4.31 57.48 1.14
C ASP A 36 5.70 56.86 0.96
N TYR A 37 6.69 57.66 0.51
CA TYR A 37 8.07 57.22 0.37
C TYR A 37 8.70 56.84 1.72
N ARG A 38 8.54 57.66 2.76
CA ARG A 38 9.06 57.35 4.12
C ARG A 38 8.48 56.05 4.66
N THR A 39 7.19 55.80 4.41
CA THR A 39 6.51 54.57 4.82
C THR A 39 7.15 53.34 4.20
N VAL A 40 7.41 53.38 2.89
CA VAL A 40 8.03 52.26 2.17
C VAL A 40 9.53 52.15 2.49
N GLN A 41 10.22 53.27 2.68
CA GLN A 41 11.64 53.30 3.08
C GLN A 41 11.88 52.65 4.44
N ALA A 42 10.93 52.79 5.37
CA ALA A 42 10.99 52.16 6.69
C ALA A 42 10.72 50.65 6.66
N ASP A 43 10.17 50.11 5.56
CA ASP A 43 9.92 48.67 5.40
C ASP A 43 11.20 47.95 4.92
N PRO A 44 11.79 47.03 5.70
CA PRO A 44 12.97 46.27 5.28
C PRO A 44 12.74 45.44 4.00
N ARG A 45 11.49 45.10 3.68
CA ARG A 45 11.13 44.41 2.44
C ARG A 45 11.41 45.26 1.21
N ALA A 46 11.33 46.59 1.30
CA ALA A 46 11.56 47.46 0.16
C ALA A 46 13.01 47.33 -0.35
N GLN A 47 13.97 47.17 0.55
CA GLN A 47 15.37 46.97 0.20
C GLN A 47 15.64 45.54 -0.29
N ASN A 48 15.06 44.53 0.36
CA ASN A 48 15.36 43.12 0.08
C ASN A 48 14.58 42.53 -1.10
N GLN A 49 13.35 43.01 -1.34
CA GLN A 49 12.42 42.46 -2.34
C GLN A 49 12.22 43.39 -3.53
N ALA A 50 12.37 44.72 -3.34
CA ALA A 50 12.06 45.73 -4.34
C ALA A 50 13.19 46.77 -4.52
N GLY A 51 14.45 46.39 -4.27
CA GLY A 51 15.58 47.32 -4.19
C GLY A 51 15.78 48.19 -5.44
N ALA A 52 15.59 47.64 -6.65
CA ALA A 52 15.68 48.41 -7.89
C ALA A 52 14.55 49.45 -8.03
N GLU A 53 13.32 49.07 -7.70
CA GLU A 53 12.17 49.99 -7.72
C GLU A 53 12.30 51.07 -6.63
N MET A 54 12.88 50.71 -5.48
CA MET A 54 13.15 51.64 -4.38
C MET A 54 14.17 52.71 -4.79
N GLN A 55 15.19 52.35 -5.57
CA GLN A 55 16.14 53.31 -6.16
C GLN A 55 15.43 54.27 -7.12
N LEU A 56 14.59 53.75 -8.01
CA LEU A 56 13.81 54.59 -8.94
C LEU A 56 12.85 55.54 -8.22
N ALA A 57 12.23 55.09 -7.12
CA ALA A 57 11.40 55.93 -6.26
C ALA A 57 12.22 57.01 -5.55
N SER A 58 13.41 56.68 -5.05
CA SER A 58 14.35 57.64 -4.44
C SER A 58 14.75 58.73 -5.43
N ASP A 59 15.11 58.36 -6.66
CA ASP A 59 15.50 59.31 -7.70
C ASP A 59 14.34 60.24 -8.10
N ALA A 60 13.11 59.68 -8.23
CA ALA A 60 11.92 60.46 -8.53
C ALA A 60 11.57 61.44 -7.40
N MET A 61 11.66 61.00 -6.14
CA MET A 61 11.49 61.86 -4.97
C MET A 61 12.57 62.94 -4.89
N GLY A 62 13.82 62.61 -5.23
CA GLY A 62 14.92 63.58 -5.30
C GLY A 62 14.66 64.69 -6.30
N LYS A 63 14.17 64.35 -7.50
CA LYS A 63 13.78 65.32 -8.53
C LYS A 63 12.64 66.24 -8.07
N ALA A 64 11.59 65.68 -7.46
CA ALA A 64 10.44 66.44 -6.96
C ALA A 64 10.84 67.40 -5.83
N ASN A 65 11.67 66.95 -4.89
CA ASN A 65 12.20 67.79 -3.81
C ASN A 65 13.11 68.90 -4.32
N ALA A 66 13.97 68.61 -5.30
CA ALA A 66 14.87 69.59 -5.89
C ALA A 66 14.12 70.67 -6.68
N ALA A 67 13.07 70.30 -7.42
CA ALA A 67 12.20 71.26 -8.11
C ALA A 67 11.50 72.20 -7.13
N TRP A 68 10.96 71.66 -6.04
CA TRP A 68 10.36 72.46 -4.97
C TRP A 68 11.35 73.40 -4.29
N GLY A 69 12.57 72.94 -4.00
CA GLY A 69 13.62 73.76 -3.37
C GLY A 69 14.20 74.86 -4.27
N ARG A 70 13.97 74.79 -5.59
CA ARG A 70 14.34 75.82 -6.57
C ARG A 70 13.21 76.79 -6.89
N ASP A 71 12.08 76.72 -6.18
CA ASP A 71 10.87 77.50 -6.44
C ASP A 71 10.39 77.39 -7.90
N GLU A 72 10.50 76.19 -8.49
CA GLU A 72 9.96 75.90 -9.83
C GLU A 72 8.42 75.99 -9.83
N ASP A 73 7.83 76.06 -11.04
CA ASP A 73 6.39 76.16 -11.22
C ASP A 73 5.62 75.04 -10.48
N VAL A 74 4.52 75.40 -9.84
CA VAL A 74 3.73 74.49 -9.00
C VAL A 74 3.21 73.30 -9.81
N ALA A 75 2.83 73.49 -11.08
CA ALA A 75 2.36 72.38 -11.93
C ALA A 75 3.50 71.40 -12.26
N GLN A 76 4.72 71.90 -12.41
CA GLN A 76 5.91 71.06 -12.60
C GLN A 76 6.25 70.24 -11.35
N VAL A 77 6.20 70.86 -10.16
CA VAL A 77 6.39 70.14 -8.88
C VAL A 77 5.30 69.09 -8.67
N ASP A 78 4.04 69.42 -8.95
CA ASP A 78 2.92 68.51 -8.87
C ASP A 78 3.08 67.28 -9.78
N HIS A 79 3.58 67.50 -11.01
CA HIS A 79 3.83 66.42 -11.95
C HIS A 79 4.95 65.48 -11.46
N LEU A 80 6.05 66.04 -10.96
CA LEU A 80 7.16 65.25 -10.41
C LEU A 80 6.75 64.50 -9.14
N ALA A 81 5.96 65.13 -8.27
CA ALA A 81 5.39 64.50 -7.08
C ALA A 81 4.43 63.35 -7.43
N TYR A 82 3.63 63.50 -8.50
CA TYR A 82 2.79 62.43 -9.02
C TYR A 82 3.63 61.25 -9.52
N LEU A 83 4.66 61.50 -10.34
CA LEU A 83 5.56 60.44 -10.82
C LEU A 83 6.28 59.71 -9.67
N ALA A 84 6.70 60.45 -8.65
CA ALA A 84 7.33 59.86 -7.48
C ALA A 84 6.34 59.00 -6.68
N SER A 85 5.09 59.44 -6.51
CA SER A 85 4.02 58.65 -5.88
C SER A 85 3.75 57.36 -6.65
N GLN A 86 3.73 57.42 -7.98
CA GLN A 86 3.58 56.24 -8.84
C GLN A 86 4.73 55.25 -8.67
N ARG A 87 5.98 55.73 -8.52
CA ARG A 87 7.13 54.86 -8.24
C ARG A 87 7.01 54.20 -6.87
N VAL A 88 6.59 54.92 -5.85
CA VAL A 88 6.36 54.34 -4.51
C VAL A 88 5.27 53.27 -4.54
N ALA A 89 4.21 53.46 -5.34
CA ALA A 89 3.18 52.43 -5.54
C ALA A 89 3.76 51.15 -6.15
N ILE A 90 4.61 51.26 -7.19
CA ILE A 90 5.30 50.11 -7.81
C ILE A 90 6.17 49.35 -6.79
N VAL A 91 6.84 50.05 -5.87
CA VAL A 91 7.60 49.39 -4.80
C VAL A 91 6.70 48.54 -3.92
N ARG A 92 5.51 49.04 -3.52
CA ARG A 92 4.54 48.29 -2.71
C ARG A 92 4.06 47.03 -3.45
N GLU A 93 3.63 47.20 -4.70
CA GLU A 93 3.17 46.07 -5.52
C GLU A 93 4.26 45.01 -5.73
N THR A 94 5.52 45.44 -5.90
CA THR A 94 6.64 44.52 -6.05
C THR A 94 6.90 43.72 -4.77
N MET A 95 6.82 44.35 -3.60
CA MET A 95 6.96 43.64 -2.31
C MET A 95 5.85 42.61 -2.11
N ASP A 96 4.60 42.97 -2.44
CA ASP A 96 3.45 42.07 -2.27
C ASP A 96 3.50 40.91 -3.27
N MET A 97 3.91 41.17 -4.52
CA MET A 97 4.20 40.15 -5.51
C MET A 97 5.27 39.18 -5.01
N LYS A 98 6.41 39.68 -4.52
CA LYS A 98 7.52 38.85 -4.02
C LYS A 98 7.13 38.02 -2.79
N THR A 99 6.32 38.59 -1.92
CA THR A 99 5.78 37.88 -0.76
C THR A 99 4.85 36.75 -1.19
N SER A 100 3.97 37.01 -2.16
CA SER A 100 3.06 36.01 -2.73
C SER A 100 3.82 34.89 -3.46
N GLU A 101 4.86 35.23 -4.22
CA GLU A 101 5.75 34.27 -4.87
C GLU A 101 6.41 33.33 -3.84
N ALA A 102 6.91 33.89 -2.73
CA ALA A 102 7.52 33.10 -1.67
C ALA A 102 6.51 32.17 -0.97
N MET A 103 5.28 32.63 -0.75
CA MET A 103 4.21 31.78 -0.22
C MET A 103 3.91 30.61 -1.14
N VAL A 104 3.75 30.85 -2.44
CA VAL A 104 3.51 29.79 -3.44
C VAL A 104 4.67 28.80 -3.48
N ALA A 105 5.92 29.27 -3.45
CA ALA A 105 7.10 28.41 -3.41
C ALA A 105 7.12 27.51 -2.16
N SER A 106 6.83 28.07 -0.99
CA SER A 106 6.76 27.32 0.26
C SER A 106 5.63 26.28 0.28
N ALA A 107 4.46 26.64 -0.24
CA ALA A 107 3.32 25.72 -0.39
C ALA A 107 3.63 24.58 -1.36
N GLY A 108 4.34 24.89 -2.46
CA GLY A 108 4.84 23.88 -3.40
C GLY A 108 5.81 22.90 -2.75
N ALA A 109 6.74 23.40 -1.93
CA ALA A 109 7.68 22.55 -1.19
C ALA A 109 6.98 21.63 -0.19
N GLU A 110 6.00 22.13 0.57
CA GLU A 110 5.24 21.32 1.53
C GLU A 110 4.38 20.28 0.81
N ARG A 111 3.72 20.66 -0.29
CA ARG A 111 2.99 19.71 -1.13
C ARG A 111 3.89 18.58 -1.61
N ASN A 112 5.10 18.89 -2.11
CA ASN A 112 6.04 17.89 -2.59
C ASN A 112 6.47 16.93 -1.46
N LYS A 113 6.68 17.46 -0.25
CA LYS A 113 7.01 16.66 0.94
C LYS A 113 5.87 15.69 1.30
N VAL A 114 4.63 16.16 1.32
CA VAL A 114 3.45 15.32 1.58
C VAL A 114 3.27 14.26 0.50
N GLN A 115 3.43 14.63 -0.78
CA GLN A 115 3.36 13.67 -1.90
C GLN A 115 4.46 12.60 -1.81
N LEU A 116 5.69 12.99 -1.46
CA LEU A 116 6.78 12.04 -1.27
C LEU A 116 6.48 11.08 -0.12
N ALA A 117 6.02 11.59 1.03
CA ALA A 117 5.65 10.75 2.17
C ALA A 117 4.53 9.76 1.81
N ALA A 118 3.52 10.20 1.06
CA ALA A 118 2.45 9.33 0.58
C ALA A 118 2.99 8.23 -0.36
N ARG A 119 3.87 8.57 -1.31
CA ARG A 119 4.50 7.60 -2.21
C ARG A 119 5.40 6.62 -1.48
N THR A 120 6.15 7.07 -0.47
CA THR A 120 6.95 6.18 0.36
C THR A 120 6.06 5.19 1.10
N GLN A 121 4.97 5.66 1.71
CA GLN A 121 4.02 4.79 2.40
C GLN A 121 3.40 3.75 1.45
N GLU A 122 2.97 4.15 0.25
CA GLU A 122 2.42 3.24 -0.76
C GLU A 122 3.43 2.15 -1.19
N VAL A 123 4.70 2.53 -1.38
CA VAL A 123 5.77 1.58 -1.74
C VAL A 123 6.03 0.61 -0.59
N ASP A 124 6.03 1.09 0.65
CA ASP A 124 6.26 0.25 1.82
C ASP A 124 5.12 -0.75 2.03
N THR A 125 3.86 -0.32 1.84
CA THR A 125 2.71 -1.25 1.88
C THR A 125 2.76 -2.27 0.75
N ALA A 126 3.08 -1.85 -0.47
CA ALA A 126 3.21 -2.78 -1.60
C ALA A 126 4.35 -3.79 -1.40
N ARG A 127 5.45 -3.36 -0.76
CA ARG A 127 6.57 -4.24 -0.42
C ARG A 127 6.20 -5.26 0.66
N SER A 128 5.47 -4.85 1.71
CA SER A 128 5.04 -5.78 2.75
C SER A 128 4.06 -6.82 2.21
N GLU A 129 3.08 -6.41 1.41
CA GLU A 129 2.11 -7.32 0.79
C GLU A 129 2.81 -8.33 -0.15
N SER A 130 3.74 -7.85 -0.98
CA SER A 130 4.54 -8.71 -1.86
C SER A 130 5.40 -9.69 -1.07
N ALA A 131 6.04 -9.25 0.02
CA ALA A 131 6.83 -10.12 0.88
C ALA A 131 5.98 -11.20 1.57
N GLU A 132 4.77 -10.86 2.02
CA GLU A 132 3.82 -11.81 2.60
C GLU A 132 3.33 -12.83 1.56
N ALA A 133 2.97 -12.38 0.36
CA ALA A 133 2.56 -13.26 -0.74
C ALA A 133 3.69 -14.23 -1.13
N GLN A 134 4.94 -13.75 -1.18
CA GLN A 134 6.10 -14.59 -1.45
C GLN A 134 6.34 -15.62 -0.35
N ARG A 135 6.20 -15.25 0.93
CA ARG A 135 6.32 -16.19 2.06
C ARG A 135 5.25 -17.27 1.98
N LEU A 136 4.00 -16.89 1.72
CA LEU A 136 2.90 -17.85 1.57
C LEU A 136 3.15 -18.81 0.41
N ALA A 137 3.64 -18.30 -0.73
CA ALA A 137 3.98 -19.13 -1.89
C ALA A 137 5.13 -20.10 -1.58
N GLN A 138 6.16 -19.66 -0.85
CA GLN A 138 7.26 -20.52 -0.41
C GLN A 138 6.78 -21.62 0.54
N MET A 139 5.99 -21.25 1.56
CA MET A 139 5.39 -22.21 2.49
C MET A 139 4.51 -23.24 1.76
N THR A 140 3.71 -22.80 0.78
CA THR A 140 2.88 -23.69 -0.03
C THR A 140 3.73 -24.66 -0.84
N LEU A 141 4.81 -24.18 -1.46
CA LEU A 141 5.72 -25.01 -2.23
C LEU A 141 6.44 -26.04 -1.34
N GLU A 142 6.92 -25.62 -0.18
CA GLU A 142 7.54 -26.51 0.81
C GLU A 142 6.55 -27.57 1.30
N ARG A 143 5.31 -27.17 1.59
CA ARG A 143 4.24 -28.09 1.98
C ARG A 143 3.95 -29.13 0.89
N ASN A 144 3.92 -28.71 -0.37
CA ASN A 144 3.73 -29.61 -1.50
C ASN A 144 4.90 -30.57 -1.68
N ARG A 145 6.15 -30.10 -1.51
CA ARG A 145 7.34 -30.98 -1.53
C ARG A 145 7.31 -32.00 -0.40
N GLN A 146 6.89 -31.61 0.79
CA GLN A 146 6.73 -32.54 1.92
C GLN A 146 5.68 -33.61 1.63
N LEU A 147 4.56 -33.23 1.02
CA LEU A 147 3.55 -34.19 0.57
C LEU A 147 4.15 -35.17 -0.43
N GLU A 148 4.80 -34.68 -1.48
CA GLU A 148 5.41 -35.51 -2.52
C GLU A 148 6.45 -36.48 -1.93
N ALA A 149 7.29 -36.02 -1.00
CA ALA A 149 8.27 -36.86 -0.31
C ALA A 149 7.60 -37.99 0.49
N ARG A 150 6.56 -37.68 1.29
CA ARG A 150 5.78 -38.69 2.02
C ARG A 150 5.08 -39.68 1.10
N LEU A 151 4.54 -39.20 -0.02
CA LEU A 151 3.91 -40.06 -1.01
C LEU A 151 4.94 -40.97 -1.70
N GLY A 152 6.17 -40.48 -1.91
CA GLY A 152 7.30 -41.27 -2.37
C GLY A 152 7.64 -42.44 -1.45
N GLU A 153 7.57 -42.26 -0.13
CA GLU A 153 7.76 -43.36 0.85
C GLU A 153 6.73 -44.49 0.68
N LEU A 154 5.54 -44.17 0.17
CA LEU A 154 4.47 -45.13 -0.13
C LEU A 154 4.58 -45.70 -1.55
N ASN A 155 5.67 -45.44 -2.26
CA ASN A 155 5.85 -45.77 -3.67
C ASN A 155 4.73 -45.20 -4.57
N ALA A 156 4.21 -44.02 -4.22
CA ALA A 156 3.21 -43.35 -5.05
C ALA A 156 3.82 -42.93 -6.39
N GLN A 157 3.04 -43.09 -7.46
CA GLN A 157 3.42 -42.72 -8.82
C GLN A 157 2.57 -41.56 -9.30
N ALA A 158 3.21 -40.56 -9.89
CA ALA A 158 2.51 -39.48 -10.57
C ALA A 158 1.92 -40.00 -11.88
N THR A 159 0.59 -39.93 -12.00
CA THR A 159 -0.15 -40.33 -13.20
C THR A 159 -1.04 -39.17 -13.67
N PRO A 160 -1.60 -39.22 -14.89
CA PRO A 160 -2.63 -38.25 -15.32
C PRO A 160 -3.86 -38.20 -14.40
N ARG A 161 -4.06 -39.23 -13.56
CA ARG A 161 -5.17 -39.33 -12.60
C ARG A 161 -4.85 -38.72 -11.24
N GLY A 162 -3.62 -38.25 -11.03
CA GLY A 162 -3.07 -37.82 -9.75
C GLY A 162 -2.01 -38.79 -9.22
N MET A 163 -1.74 -38.69 -7.92
CA MET A 163 -0.80 -39.58 -7.23
C MET A 163 -1.50 -40.92 -6.94
N VAL A 164 -0.97 -42.00 -7.50
CA VAL A 164 -1.52 -43.35 -7.37
C VAL A 164 -0.59 -44.20 -6.54
N ILE A 165 -1.09 -44.76 -5.44
CA ILE A 165 -0.39 -45.73 -4.61
C ILE A 165 -0.92 -47.12 -4.97
N THR A 166 -0.04 -48.00 -5.46
CA THR A 166 -0.43 -49.37 -5.80
C THR A 166 -0.05 -50.32 -4.68
N LEU A 167 -1.07 -50.91 -4.06
CA LEU A 167 -0.94 -51.90 -3.00
C LEU A 167 -1.20 -53.29 -3.60
N GLY A 168 -0.16 -54.12 -3.70
CA GLY A 168 -0.27 -55.46 -4.29
C GLY A 168 -0.95 -56.51 -3.40
N ASP A 169 -0.79 -57.77 -3.79
CA ASP A 169 -1.36 -58.98 -3.15
C ASP A 169 -0.94 -59.20 -1.67
N VAL A 170 -0.09 -58.32 -1.11
CA VAL A 170 0.31 -58.32 0.30
C VAL A 170 -0.80 -57.86 1.26
N LEU A 171 -1.89 -57.30 0.71
CA LEU A 171 -3.01 -56.78 1.49
C LEU A 171 -3.99 -57.86 1.95
N PHE A 172 -4.25 -58.88 1.13
CA PHE A 172 -5.35 -59.82 1.34
C PHE A 172 -4.88 -61.25 1.14
N ASP A 173 -5.56 -62.22 1.75
CA ASP A 173 -5.40 -63.62 1.38
C ASP A 173 -6.23 -63.95 0.12
N VAL A 174 -5.90 -65.08 -0.52
CA VAL A 174 -6.59 -65.56 -1.72
C VAL A 174 -8.10 -65.69 -1.45
N ASN A 175 -8.93 -65.15 -2.35
CA ASN A 175 -10.39 -65.13 -2.22
C ASN A 175 -10.94 -64.47 -0.94
N ARG A 176 -10.14 -63.62 -0.27
CA ARG A 176 -10.59 -62.87 0.91
C ARG A 176 -10.51 -61.36 0.69
N ALA A 177 -11.36 -60.65 1.41
CA ALA A 177 -11.40 -59.18 1.52
C ALA A 177 -10.94 -58.67 2.90
N GLU A 178 -10.48 -59.56 3.78
CA GLU A 178 -9.93 -59.19 5.08
C GLU A 178 -8.47 -58.76 4.97
N LEU A 179 -8.14 -57.59 5.52
CA LEU A 179 -6.79 -57.04 5.48
C LEU A 179 -5.84 -57.82 6.39
N LYS A 180 -4.69 -58.20 5.84
CA LYS A 180 -3.57 -58.79 6.58
C LYS A 180 -2.90 -57.74 7.47
N PRO A 181 -2.11 -58.15 8.49
CA PRO A 181 -1.34 -57.21 9.31
C PRO A 181 -0.40 -56.30 8.49
N SER A 182 0.16 -56.79 7.38
CA SER A 182 0.94 -56.00 6.43
C SER A 182 0.11 -54.90 5.76
N GLY A 183 -1.12 -55.24 5.35
CA GLY A 183 -2.03 -54.28 4.75
C GLY A 183 -2.53 -53.23 5.73
N LEU A 184 -2.78 -53.62 6.98
CA LEU A 184 -3.09 -52.65 8.04
C LEU A 184 -1.98 -51.61 8.21
N ARG A 185 -0.69 -52.02 8.23
CA ARG A 185 0.42 -51.06 8.31
C ARG A 185 0.46 -50.07 7.15
N MET A 186 0.20 -50.51 5.92
CA MET A 186 0.14 -49.62 4.75
C MET A 186 -1.04 -48.64 4.86
N VAL A 187 -2.19 -49.12 5.32
CA VAL A 187 -3.37 -48.27 5.60
C VAL A 187 -3.05 -47.25 6.70
N ASP A 188 -2.31 -47.62 7.74
CA ASP A 188 -1.92 -46.71 8.81
C ASP A 188 -1.04 -45.56 8.29
N GLN A 189 -0.08 -45.88 7.41
CA GLN A 189 0.76 -44.85 6.79
C GLN A 189 -0.05 -43.93 5.85
N LEU A 190 -0.96 -44.51 5.05
CA LEU A 190 -1.88 -43.73 4.22
C LEU A 190 -2.80 -42.83 5.07
N ALA A 191 -3.30 -43.34 6.20
CA ALA A 191 -4.09 -42.57 7.13
C ALA A 191 -3.28 -41.42 7.74
N ALA A 192 -2.00 -41.62 8.04
CA ALA A 192 -1.12 -40.55 8.52
C ALA A 192 -0.99 -39.41 7.50
N VAL A 193 -0.83 -39.75 6.21
CA VAL A 193 -0.82 -38.74 5.13
C VAL A 193 -2.17 -38.03 5.04
N LEU A 194 -3.29 -38.75 5.04
CA LEU A 194 -4.63 -38.13 4.92
C LEU A 194 -5.01 -37.26 6.14
N LYS A 195 -4.45 -37.55 7.33
CA LYS A 195 -4.58 -36.68 8.52
C LYS A 195 -3.75 -35.42 8.38
N GLU A 196 -2.52 -35.55 7.90
CA GLU A 196 -1.61 -34.43 7.72
C GLU A 196 -2.08 -33.48 6.59
N PHE A 197 -2.77 -34.02 5.57
CA PHE A 197 -3.29 -33.27 4.43
C PHE A 197 -4.83 -33.38 4.36
N PRO A 198 -5.57 -32.65 5.22
CA PRO A 198 -7.02 -32.79 5.37
C PRO A 198 -7.84 -32.41 4.13
N GLN A 199 -7.26 -31.61 3.22
CA GLN A 199 -7.89 -31.21 1.97
C GLN A 199 -7.89 -32.32 0.90
N ARG A 200 -7.11 -33.39 1.08
CA ARG A 200 -6.99 -34.46 0.09
C ARG A 200 -8.08 -35.52 0.28
N ASN A 201 -8.66 -36.00 -0.81
CA ASN A 201 -9.57 -37.15 -0.82
C ASN A 201 -8.87 -38.36 -1.41
N ALA A 202 -9.38 -39.56 -1.12
CA ALA A 202 -8.88 -40.82 -1.63
C ALA A 202 -9.97 -41.57 -2.41
N LEU A 203 -9.60 -42.11 -3.57
CA LEU A 203 -10.37 -43.09 -4.30
C LEU A 203 -9.63 -44.43 -4.25
N VAL A 204 -10.26 -45.42 -3.64
CA VAL A 204 -9.74 -46.78 -3.52
C VAL A 204 -10.37 -47.64 -4.61
N GLU A 205 -9.54 -48.24 -5.45
CA GLU A 205 -9.96 -49.06 -6.59
C GLU A 205 -9.42 -50.48 -6.44
N GLY A 206 -10.31 -51.45 -6.31
CA GLY A 206 -9.97 -52.86 -6.24
C GLY A 206 -9.94 -53.52 -7.62
N PHE A 207 -8.98 -54.43 -7.81
CA PHE A 207 -8.85 -55.25 -9.02
C PHE A 207 -8.61 -56.72 -8.66
N THR A 208 -9.00 -57.62 -9.56
CA THR A 208 -8.74 -59.06 -9.48
C THR A 208 -7.95 -59.52 -10.72
N ASP A 209 -7.45 -60.76 -10.67
CA ASP A 209 -7.06 -61.47 -11.89
C ASP A 209 -8.30 -62.06 -12.58
N SER A 210 -8.10 -62.73 -13.72
CA SER A 210 -9.19 -63.35 -14.51
C SER A 210 -9.64 -64.72 -14.00
N THR A 211 -9.32 -65.09 -12.75
CA THR A 211 -9.74 -66.37 -12.17
C THR A 211 -11.10 -66.17 -11.50
N GLY A 212 -12.10 -66.97 -11.87
CA GLY A 212 -13.46 -66.84 -11.36
C GLY A 212 -14.42 -66.28 -12.41
N SER A 213 -15.64 -65.95 -12.00
CA SER A 213 -16.61 -65.28 -12.88
C SER A 213 -16.52 -63.77 -12.74
N ASP A 214 -16.83 -63.03 -13.80
CA ASP A 214 -16.84 -61.55 -13.82
C ASP A 214 -17.63 -60.97 -12.65
N ALA A 215 -18.82 -61.51 -12.38
CA ALA A 215 -19.69 -61.06 -11.29
C ALA A 215 -19.07 -61.29 -9.91
N TYR A 216 -18.39 -62.42 -9.72
CA TYR A 216 -17.66 -62.71 -8.49
C TYR A 216 -16.47 -61.76 -8.32
N ASN A 217 -15.71 -61.54 -9.38
CA ASN A 217 -14.53 -60.68 -9.40
C ASN A 217 -14.87 -59.20 -9.15
N HIS A 218 -15.96 -58.71 -9.73
CA HIS A 218 -16.48 -57.38 -9.45
C HIS A 218 -16.91 -57.23 -7.98
N THR A 219 -17.58 -58.24 -7.41
CA THR A 219 -17.99 -58.24 -6.00
C THR A 219 -16.78 -58.26 -5.07
N LEU A 220 -15.81 -59.15 -5.30
CA LEU A 220 -14.63 -59.32 -4.48
C LEU A 220 -13.74 -58.07 -4.48
N SER A 221 -13.52 -57.48 -5.65
CA SER A 221 -12.75 -56.22 -5.77
C SER A 221 -13.41 -55.07 -5.03
N GLY A 222 -14.74 -54.93 -5.11
CA GLY A 222 -15.49 -53.93 -4.37
C GLY A 222 -15.37 -54.11 -2.86
N GLN A 223 -15.54 -55.34 -2.36
CA GLN A 223 -15.37 -55.66 -0.94
C GLN A 223 -13.96 -55.35 -0.43
N ARG A 224 -12.91 -55.61 -1.24
CA ARG A 224 -11.52 -55.27 -0.90
C ARG A 224 -11.30 -53.77 -0.82
N ALA A 225 -11.83 -53.00 -1.78
CA ALA A 225 -11.77 -51.54 -1.72
C ALA A 225 -12.50 -50.98 -0.49
N ASP A 226 -13.66 -51.55 -0.16
CA ASP A 226 -14.42 -51.19 1.04
C ASP A 226 -13.70 -51.55 2.34
N ALA A 227 -12.98 -52.68 2.39
CA ALA A 227 -12.19 -53.05 3.56
C ALA A 227 -11.09 -52.03 3.86
N VAL A 228 -10.42 -51.51 2.83
CA VAL A 228 -9.44 -50.41 2.95
C VAL A 228 -10.12 -49.13 3.42
N ARG A 229 -11.25 -48.75 2.82
CA ARG A 229 -12.03 -47.57 3.24
C ARG A 229 -12.41 -47.65 4.73
N MET A 230 -12.95 -48.79 5.17
CA MET A 230 -13.33 -49.01 6.56
C MET A 230 -12.13 -49.00 7.50
N ALA A 231 -10.97 -49.50 7.05
CA ALA A 231 -9.75 -49.44 7.83
C ALA A 231 -9.24 -47.99 7.99
N LEU A 232 -9.28 -47.18 6.93
CA LEU A 232 -8.99 -45.74 7.01
C LEU A 232 -9.97 -45.02 7.96
N ALA A 233 -11.25 -45.40 7.92
CA ALA A 233 -12.25 -44.83 8.82
C ALA A 233 -12.01 -45.16 10.29
N ARG A 234 -11.58 -46.40 10.60
CA ARG A 234 -11.15 -46.78 11.95
C ARG A 234 -9.91 -46.00 12.40
N GLN A 235 -9.08 -45.56 11.46
CA GLN A 235 -7.97 -44.65 11.74
C GLN A 235 -8.42 -43.20 11.91
N GLY A 236 -9.71 -42.88 11.80
CA GLY A 236 -10.25 -41.52 12.00
C GLY A 236 -10.29 -40.66 10.74
N ILE A 237 -10.16 -41.25 9.55
CA ILE A 237 -10.43 -40.54 8.30
C ILE A 237 -11.94 -40.52 8.06
N GLY A 238 -12.51 -39.35 7.79
CA GLY A 238 -13.93 -39.23 7.47
C GLY A 238 -14.32 -40.07 6.26
N MET A 239 -15.44 -40.79 6.35
CA MET A 239 -15.93 -41.69 5.28
C MET A 239 -16.24 -40.92 3.98
N GLU A 240 -16.61 -39.64 4.10
CA GLU A 240 -16.84 -38.71 3.00
C GLU A 240 -15.59 -38.39 2.18
N ARG A 241 -14.40 -38.55 2.78
CA ARG A 241 -13.11 -38.31 2.11
C ARG A 241 -12.62 -39.53 1.34
N VAL A 242 -13.28 -40.68 1.47
CA VAL A 242 -12.81 -41.95 0.90
C VAL A 242 -13.92 -42.61 0.08
N THR A 243 -13.73 -42.66 -1.23
CA THR A 243 -14.60 -43.41 -2.15
C THR A 243 -13.99 -44.78 -2.42
N ALA A 244 -14.79 -45.84 -2.47
CA ALA A 244 -14.34 -47.19 -2.81
C ALA A 244 -15.06 -47.69 -4.08
N ARG A 245 -14.34 -48.35 -4.98
CA ARG A 245 -14.87 -48.93 -6.23
C ARG A 245 -14.19 -50.27 -6.53
N GLY A 246 -14.96 -51.23 -7.02
CA GLY A 246 -14.45 -52.50 -7.55
C GLY A 246 -14.52 -52.51 -9.07
N TYR A 247 -13.46 -52.95 -9.73
CA TYR A 247 -13.38 -53.06 -11.19
C TYR A 247 -13.28 -54.51 -11.67
N GLY A 248 -13.18 -55.49 -10.76
CA GLY A 248 -12.94 -56.88 -11.12
C GLY A 248 -11.68 -57.05 -11.98
N GLU A 249 -11.79 -57.81 -13.06
CA GLU A 249 -10.68 -58.15 -13.96
C GLU A 249 -10.56 -57.23 -15.19
N THR A 250 -11.43 -56.21 -15.32
CA THR A 250 -11.59 -55.44 -16.57
C THR A 250 -10.44 -54.50 -16.90
N SER A 251 -9.40 -54.42 -16.05
CA SER A 251 -8.26 -53.53 -16.27
C SER A 251 -6.95 -54.16 -15.79
N PRO A 252 -6.47 -55.21 -16.48
CA PRO A 252 -5.23 -55.90 -16.13
C PRO A 252 -4.01 -55.00 -16.38
N VAL A 253 -3.01 -55.14 -15.54
CA VAL A 253 -1.69 -54.51 -15.66
C VAL A 253 -0.58 -55.51 -16.00
N GLY A 254 -0.89 -56.82 -15.93
CA GLY A 254 -0.04 -57.92 -16.37
C GLY A 254 -0.84 -59.00 -17.09
N SER A 255 -0.15 -59.91 -17.80
CA SER A 255 -0.80 -61.04 -18.48
C SER A 255 -1.46 -61.97 -17.46
N ASN A 256 -2.75 -62.27 -17.67
CA ASN A 256 -3.48 -63.24 -16.86
C ASN A 256 -3.06 -64.70 -17.12
N ASP A 257 -2.25 -64.96 -18.15
CA ASP A 257 -1.78 -66.31 -18.48
C ASP A 257 -0.65 -66.76 -17.54
N THR A 258 0.10 -65.81 -16.97
CA THR A 258 1.23 -66.09 -16.08
C THR A 258 0.85 -65.89 -14.61
N ALA A 259 1.43 -66.69 -13.71
CA ALA A 259 1.23 -66.53 -12.28
C ALA A 259 1.68 -65.14 -11.77
N ALA A 260 2.81 -64.64 -12.29
CA ALA A 260 3.34 -63.33 -11.97
C ALA A 260 2.40 -62.20 -12.43
N GLY A 261 1.86 -62.28 -13.66
CA GLY A 261 0.92 -61.27 -14.15
C GLY A 261 -0.43 -61.28 -13.43
N ARG A 262 -0.97 -62.46 -13.09
CA ARG A 262 -2.14 -62.56 -12.20
C ARG A 262 -1.89 -61.91 -10.83
N GLN A 263 -0.71 -62.11 -10.25
CA GLN A 263 -0.34 -61.48 -8.98
C GLN A 263 -0.29 -59.94 -9.09
N MET A 264 0.18 -59.39 -10.21
CA MET A 264 0.14 -57.95 -10.45
C MET A 264 -1.30 -57.44 -10.61
N ASN A 265 -2.21 -58.24 -11.18
CA ASN A 265 -3.62 -57.86 -11.35
C ASN A 265 -4.42 -57.86 -10.05
N ARG A 266 -4.05 -58.72 -9.07
CA ARG A 266 -4.59 -58.70 -7.70
C ARG A 266 -4.00 -57.56 -6.88
N ARG A 267 -4.56 -56.35 -7.08
CA ARG A 267 -4.08 -55.12 -6.43
C ARG A 267 -5.22 -54.22 -6.00
N VAL A 268 -4.90 -53.28 -5.12
CA VAL A 268 -5.71 -52.12 -4.82
C VAL A 268 -4.90 -50.87 -5.18
N GLU A 269 -5.48 -49.99 -5.97
CA GLU A 269 -4.91 -48.67 -6.24
C GLU A 269 -5.61 -47.64 -5.37
N VAL A 270 -4.84 -46.75 -4.75
CA VAL A 270 -5.37 -45.58 -4.05
C VAL A 270 -4.96 -44.34 -4.81
N VAL A 271 -5.93 -43.66 -5.39
CA VAL A 271 -5.74 -42.39 -6.09
C VAL A 271 -6.03 -41.25 -5.12
N LEU A 272 -5.07 -40.37 -4.93
CA LEU A 272 -5.24 -39.16 -4.13
C LEU A 272 -5.66 -37.99 -5.02
N SER A 273 -6.60 -37.19 -4.51
CA SER A 273 -7.10 -36.01 -5.22
C SER A 273 -6.00 -34.97 -5.44
N ASP A 274 -6.19 -34.06 -6.39
CA ASP A 274 -5.39 -32.83 -6.48
C ASP A 274 -5.72 -31.85 -5.33
N ASP A 275 -5.07 -30.68 -5.30
CA ASP A 275 -5.30 -29.63 -4.29
C ASP A 275 -6.72 -29.06 -4.32
N SER A 276 -7.46 -29.26 -5.42
CA SER A 276 -8.87 -28.86 -5.53
C SER A 276 -9.85 -29.94 -5.05
N GLY A 277 -9.35 -31.07 -4.56
CA GLY A 277 -10.17 -32.19 -4.09
C GLY A 277 -10.72 -33.07 -5.22
N ARG A 278 -10.29 -32.85 -6.46
CA ARG A 278 -10.77 -33.59 -7.63
C ARG A 278 -10.08 -34.95 -7.74
N LEU A 279 -10.90 -36.00 -7.90
CA LEU A 279 -10.48 -37.38 -8.12
C LEU A 279 -10.78 -37.80 -9.56
N ILE A 280 -9.85 -38.53 -10.18
CA ILE A 280 -10.03 -39.07 -11.53
C ILE A 280 -10.10 -40.60 -11.42
N ALA A 281 -11.29 -41.16 -11.60
CA ALA A 281 -11.51 -42.60 -11.62
C ALA A 281 -10.96 -43.25 -12.91
N ARG A 282 -10.82 -44.58 -12.88
CA ARG A 282 -10.37 -45.36 -14.04
C ARG A 282 -11.49 -45.53 -15.06
#